data_AF-A0A091ETS1-F1
#
_entry.id   AF-A0A091ETS1-F1
#
_cell.length_a   1.000
_cell.length_b   1.000
_cell.length_c   1.000
_cell.angle_alpha   90.00
_cell.angle_beta   90.00
_cell.angle_gamma   90.00
#
_symmetry.space_group_name_H-M   'P 1'
#
loop_
_entity.id
_entity.type
_entity.pdbx_description
1 polymer ?
#
loop_
_entity_poly.entity_id
_entity_poly.type
_entity_poly.pdbx_seq_one_letter_code
_entity_poly.pdbx_strand_id
1 'polypeptide(L)' 'QKINAKLHDGVCQHCKGILEWRVKFRKYKLLTKPKKCVKCLQKTVKDPYHIICRPCAGKLEICAKCGKQEEIVI' A
#
# COMPACT_ATOMS: atom_id res chain seq x y z
N GLN A 1 3.86 20.50 -2.13
CA GLN A 1 3.86 19.38 -3.09
C GLN A 1 2.46 18.79 -3.14
N LYS A 2 1.79 18.80 -4.30
CA LYS A 2 0.41 18.31 -4.46
C LYS A 2 0.38 16.78 -4.28
N ILE A 3 -0.36 16.30 -3.28
CA ILE A 3 -0.49 14.87 -2.93
C ILE A 3 -1.42 14.12 -3.93
N ASN A 4 -2.02 14.85 -4.88
CA ASN A 4 -3.20 14.43 -5.63
C ASN A 4 -3.01 13.30 -6.66
N ALA A 5 -1.82 12.72 -6.80
CA ALA A 5 -1.55 11.68 -7.80
C ALA A 5 -0.72 10.50 -7.25
N LYS A 6 -0.81 10.18 -5.95
CA LYS A 6 -0.28 8.88 -5.51
C LYS A 6 -1.19 7.78 -6.03
N LEU A 7 -0.79 7.19 -7.15
CA LEU A 7 -1.36 5.94 -7.66
C LEU A 7 -1.28 4.90 -6.54
N HIS A 8 -2.44 4.43 -6.10
CA HIS A 8 -2.59 3.44 -5.03
C HIS A 8 -2.51 2.04 -5.63
N ASP A 9 -1.39 1.74 -6.28
CA ASP A 9 -1.18 0.48 -7.00
C ASP A 9 -0.86 -0.67 -6.05
N GLY A 10 -1.17 -1.88 -6.50
CA GLY A 10 -0.80 -3.09 -5.76
C GLY A 10 -1.61 -3.28 -4.47
N VAL A 11 -2.78 -2.67 -4.36
CA VAL A 11 -3.77 -2.94 -3.31
C VAL A 11 -5.10 -3.36 -3.92
N CYS A 12 -5.91 -4.11 -3.18
CA CYS A 12 -7.26 -4.47 -3.62
C CYS A 12 -8.19 -3.24 -3.67
N GLN A 13 -9.28 -3.32 -4.43
CA GLN A 13 -10.28 -2.25 -4.58
C GLN A 13 -10.75 -1.68 -3.23
N HIS A 14 -11.04 -2.56 -2.27
CA HIS A 14 -11.44 -2.15 -0.91
C HIS A 14 -10.37 -1.28 -0.23
N CYS A 15 -9.11 -1.70 -0.31
CA CYS A 15 -8.01 -0.94 0.27
C CYS A 15 -7.73 0.36 -0.48
N LYS A 16 -7.91 0.37 -1.80
CA LYS A 16 -7.80 1.58 -2.64
C LYS A 16 -8.79 2.65 -2.18
N GLY A 17 -10.07 2.30 -2.02
CA GLY A 17 -11.10 3.23 -1.53
C GLY A 17 -10.79 3.82 -0.14
N ILE A 18 -10.20 3.03 0.77
CA ILE A 18 -9.75 3.53 2.08
C ILE A 18 -8.63 4.57 1.92
N LEU A 19 -7.67 4.34 1.04
CA LEU A 19 -6.55 5.26 0.82
C LEU A 19 -7.04 6.53 0.13
N GLU A 20 -7.88 6.41 -0.90
CA GLU A 20 -8.51 7.54 -1.58
C GLU A 20 -9.35 8.39 -0.62
N TRP A 21 -10.14 7.75 0.26
CA TRP A 21 -10.87 8.46 1.32
C TRP A 21 -9.91 9.21 2.25
N ARG A 22 -8.81 8.58 2.67
CA ARG A 22 -7.79 9.25 3.50
C ARG A 22 -7.16 10.45 2.78
N VAL A 23 -6.92 10.36 1.47
CA VAL A 23 -6.41 11.49 0.67
C VAL A 23 -7.47 12.59 0.59
N LYS A 24 -8.72 12.25 0.21
CA LYS A 24 -9.86 13.17 0.07
C LYS A 24 -10.10 13.98 1.33
N PHE A 25 -10.04 13.33 2.50
CA PHE A 25 -10.27 13.97 3.79
C PHE A 25 -8.99 14.46 4.48
N ARG A 26 -7.86 14.56 3.77
CA ARG A 26 -6.55 15.01 4.32
C ARG A 26 -6.07 14.22 5.55
N LYS A 27 -6.51 12.96 5.69
CA LYS A 27 -6.12 12.01 6.75
C LYS A 27 -4.98 11.07 6.32
N TYR A 28 -4.39 11.31 5.15
CA TYR A 28 -3.28 10.51 4.61
C TYR A 28 -1.95 10.89 5.27
N LYS A 29 -1.28 9.92 5.89
CA LYS A 29 0.00 10.10 6.57
C LYS A 29 1.11 9.43 5.77
N LEU A 30 2.20 10.16 5.54
CA LEU A 30 3.40 9.62 4.91
C LEU A 30 4.25 8.85 5.93
N LEU A 31 5.09 7.94 5.43
CA LEU A 31 6.14 7.32 6.22
C LEU A 31 7.38 8.21 6.19
N THR A 32 8.00 8.40 7.35
CA THR A 32 9.33 9.02 7.47
C THR A 32 10.45 8.00 7.35
N LYS A 33 10.17 6.74 7.72
CA LYS A 33 11.12 5.61 7.67
C LYS A 33 10.46 4.38 7.05
N PRO A 34 11.21 3.53 6.31
CA PRO A 34 10.68 2.26 5.82
C PRO A 34 10.23 1.34 6.95
N LYS A 35 9.16 0.58 6.70
CA LYS A 35 8.64 -0.45 7.62
C LYS A 35 9.13 -1.85 7.26
N LYS A 36 9.07 -2.77 8.22
CA LYS A 36 9.33 -4.19 8.03
C LYS A 36 8.19 -4.83 7.21
N CYS A 37 8.52 -5.53 6.15
CA CYS A 37 7.58 -6.34 5.36
C CYS A 37 7.19 -7.60 6.13
N VAL A 38 5.91 -7.97 6.15
CA VAL A 38 5.46 -9.20 6.83
C VAL A 38 5.81 -10.49 6.08
N LYS A 39 6.19 -10.41 4.80
CA LYS A 39 6.54 -11.58 3.97
C LYS A 39 8.04 -11.86 3.93
N CYS A 40 8.85 -10.87 3.54
CA CYS A 40 10.32 -11.05 3.51
C CYS A 40 11.03 -10.65 4.80
N LEU A 41 10.32 -10.08 5.78
CA LEU A 41 10.87 -9.64 7.07
C LEU A 41 11.97 -8.56 6.97
N GLN A 42 12.20 -7.99 5.79
CA GLN A 42 13.15 -6.90 5.56
C GLN A 42 12.48 -5.52 5.73
N LYS A 43 13.25 -4.49 6.12
CA LYS A 43 12.79 -3.09 6.22
C LYS A 43 12.67 -2.42 4.85
N THR A 44 11.78 -2.94 4.00
CA THR A 44 11.68 -2.58 2.57
C THR A 44 10.36 -1.92 2.19
N VAL A 45 9.41 -1.79 3.11
CA VAL A 45 8.10 -1.17 2.83
C VAL A 45 8.25 0.35 2.85
N LYS A 46 8.21 0.98 1.67
CA LYS A 46 8.34 2.43 1.49
C LYS A 46 7.00 3.14 1.36
N ASP A 47 5.97 2.41 0.92
CA ASP A 47 4.63 2.96 0.73
C ASP A 47 3.86 3.06 2.05
N PRO A 48 3.23 4.20 2.35
CA PRO A 48 2.39 4.31 3.52
C PRO A 48 1.24 3.32 3.50
N TYR A 49 0.85 2.85 4.69
CA TYR A 49 -0.22 1.87 4.90
C TYR A 49 0.02 0.47 4.33
N HIS A 50 1.10 0.24 3.59
CA HIS A 50 1.45 -1.11 3.16
C HIS A 50 2.05 -1.90 4.34
N ILE A 51 1.77 -3.20 4.39
CA ILE A 51 2.37 -4.16 5.33
C ILE A 51 3.29 -5.15 4.60
N ILE A 52 3.14 -5.24 3.28
CA ILE A 52 3.94 -6.06 2.38
C ILE A 52 4.63 -5.14 1.38
N CYS A 53 5.91 -5.39 1.09
CA CYS A 53 6.63 -4.60 0.08
C CYS A 53 6.16 -4.97 -1.33
N ARG A 54 6.26 -4.03 -2.29
CA ARG A 54 5.82 -4.24 -3.68
C ARG A 54 6.37 -5.54 -4.30
N PRO A 55 7.65 -5.92 -4.14
CA PRO A 55 8.16 -7.17 -4.69
C PRO A 55 7.47 -8.41 -4.14
N CYS A 56 7.16 -8.43 -2.83
CA CYS A 56 6.45 -9.56 -2.22
C CYS A 56 4.97 -9.58 -2.62
N ALA A 57 4.35 -8.42 -2.74
CA ALA A 57 2.96 -8.30 -3.16
C ALA A 57 2.77 -8.78 -4.61
N GLY A 58 3.65 -8.36 -5.53
CA GLY A 58 3.61 -8.79 -6.93
C GLY A 58 3.93 -10.28 -7.10
N LYS A 59 4.93 -10.82 -6.40
CA LYS A 59 5.27 -12.25 -6.48
C LYS A 59 4.17 -13.20 -5.97
N LEU A 60 3.39 -12.75 -5.00
CA LEU A 60 2.34 -13.55 -4.36
C LEU A 60 0.94 -13.16 -4.86
N GLU A 61 0.86 -12.16 -5.74
CA GLU A 61 -0.39 -11.57 -6.25
C GLU A 61 -1.38 -11.23 -5.12
N ILE A 62 -0.86 -10.60 -4.07
CA ILE A 62 -1.63 -10.20 -2.88
C ILE A 62 -1.60 -8.70 -2.66
N CYS A 63 -2.68 -8.18 -2.07
CA CYS A 63 -2.77 -6.77 -1.71
C CYS A 63 -1.64 -6.36 -0.76
N ALA A 64 -0.86 -5.35 -1.13
CA ALA A 64 0.28 -4.87 -0.35
C ALA A 64 -0.11 -4.31 1.03
N LYS A 65 -1.39 -3.92 1.20
CA LYS A 65 -1.94 -3.34 2.44
C LYS A 65 -2.57 -4.37 3.38
N CYS A 66 -3.39 -5.30 2.89
CA CYS A 66 -4.09 -6.27 3.74
C CYS A 66 -3.57 -7.71 3.60
N GLY A 67 -2.79 -8.02 2.56
CA GLY A 67 -2.24 -9.35 2.31
C GLY A 67 -3.24 -10.40 1.81
N LYS A 68 -4.45 -9.98 1.45
CA LYS A 68 -5.46 -10.87 0.84
C LYS A 68 -5.22 -11.04 -0.66
N GLN A 69 -5.53 -12.22 -1.17
CA GLN A 69 -5.72 -12.51 -2.60
C GLN A 69 -7.14 -12.08 -2.98
N GLU A 70 -7.26 -10.82 -3.37
CA GLU A 70 -8.48 -10.23 -3.92
C GLU A 70 -8.06 -9.54 -5.23
N GLU A 71 -9.02 -9.18 -6.09
CA GLU A 71 -8.75 -8.44 -7.31
C GLU A 71 -7.91 -7.18 -6.99
N ILE A 72 -6.63 -7.25 -7.37
CA ILE A 72 -5.69 -6.15 -7.17
C ILE A 72 -5.89 -5.17 -8.31
N VAL A 73 -6.05 -3.91 -7.94
CA VAL A 73 -6.16 -2.84 -8.94
C VAL A 73 -4.78 -2.63 -9.53
N ILE A 74 -4.64 -2.95 -10.82
CA ILE A 74 -3.43 -2.71 -11.63
C ILE A 74 -3.44 -1.26 -12.11
#